data_AF-A0A7W7ZVP1-F1
#
_entry.id   AF-A0A7W7ZVP1-F1
#
_cell.length_a   1.000
_cell.length_b   1.000
_cell.length_c   1.000
_cell.angle_alpha   90.00
_cell.angle_beta   90.00
_cell.angle_gamma   90.00
#
_symmetry.space_group_name_H-M   'P 1'
#
loop_
_entity.id
_entity.type
_entity.pdbx_description
1 polymer ?
#
loop_
_entity_poly.entity_id
_entity_poly.type
_entity_poly.pdbx_seq_one_letter_code
_entity_poly.pdbx_strand_id
1 'polypeptide(L)'
;MKCLTFAGRAFLIFAASYPFLASAQSVPSKTQDRLIFQTGKEWSPRTNINADTVMVYGLDDTTSERIRSWREHGYRVTVMTGVAWGRYAPYLRGDFDGKEHWDETQQEKSGKLILHGGREVPYISPSISYGRYLAKGAEEAIDAGAEAIYLEEPEFWARAGWSESFKREWQSYYHEPWQDPSASPDAQYRASKLKYFLYRRALSQVFDAVKAYGELHHRSIPCYVATHSLINYAQWEIVSPESSLLDVGADGYIAQVWTGTSRAPNVYDGVLQERTFETAFLEYGALQNIARSSGKPIWYLNDPIEDNPRHSWTDYRLNWESTLVASLLQPAVSRYEVLPWPERIFGLDSTRPSVEPTASNPDPVKTVIPKAYETELQAVFHALGEMEQPATATRWETAGTQGIGVLVSDTLMFQRAAPQPSDSNLGEFYGLALPLLMHGMPIEPVQIESSYKKPAPQAF
;
A
#
# COMPACT_ATOMS: atom_id res chain seq x y z
N MET A 1 -80.60 3.64 -52.04
CA MET A 1 -79.22 3.11 -51.85
C MET A 1 -78.63 3.75 -50.61
N LYS A 2 -78.00 2.93 -49.77
CA LYS A 2 -77.50 3.25 -48.42
C LYS A 2 -76.44 4.35 -48.44
N CYS A 3 -76.50 5.27 -47.46
CA CYS A 3 -75.33 6.00 -46.97
C CYS A 3 -75.32 5.87 -45.43
N LEU A 4 -74.33 5.15 -44.91
CA LEU A 4 -74.00 5.08 -43.49
C LEU A 4 -73.21 6.33 -43.10
N THR A 5 -73.68 7.03 -42.07
CA THR A 5 -72.91 8.05 -41.33
C THR A 5 -72.39 7.44 -40.02
N PHE A 6 -71.08 7.55 -39.82
CA PHE A 6 -70.35 7.07 -38.64
C PHE A 6 -70.58 8.01 -37.46
N ALA A 7 -70.92 7.45 -36.29
CA ALA A 7 -71.09 8.17 -35.04
C ALA A 7 -69.72 8.42 -34.37
N GLY A 8 -69.42 9.69 -34.06
CA GLY A 8 -68.26 10.09 -33.28
C GLY A 8 -68.42 9.73 -31.80
N ARG A 9 -67.38 9.17 -31.20
CA ARG A 9 -67.25 9.01 -29.75
C ARG A 9 -66.17 9.97 -29.24
N ALA A 10 -66.59 10.84 -28.32
CA ALA A 10 -65.74 11.74 -27.56
C ALA A 10 -64.83 10.92 -26.61
N PHE A 11 -63.53 11.21 -26.63
CA PHE A 11 -62.57 10.69 -25.67
C PHE A 11 -62.39 11.73 -24.55
N LEU A 12 -62.79 11.34 -23.33
CA LEU A 12 -62.51 12.07 -22.10
C LEU A 12 -61.03 11.86 -21.72
N ILE A 13 -60.26 12.94 -21.68
CA ILE A 13 -58.88 12.95 -21.19
C ILE A 13 -58.93 13.04 -19.66
N PHE A 14 -58.57 11.95 -18.98
CA PHE A 14 -58.25 11.99 -17.54
C PHE A 14 -56.80 12.45 -17.39
N ALA A 15 -56.62 13.69 -16.92
CA ALA A 15 -55.32 14.17 -16.47
C ALA A 15 -55.03 13.60 -15.08
N ALA A 16 -54.27 12.50 -15.02
CA ALA A 16 -53.73 11.98 -13.78
C ALA A 16 -52.46 12.77 -13.42
N SER A 17 -52.60 13.70 -12.48
CA SER A 17 -51.48 14.35 -11.79
C SER A 17 -50.75 13.32 -10.92
N TYR A 18 -49.66 12.74 -11.43
CA TYR A 18 -48.72 11.99 -10.61
C TYR A 18 -47.90 12.97 -9.78
N PRO A 19 -47.87 12.87 -8.44
CA PRO A 19 -46.89 13.59 -7.66
C PRO A 19 -45.51 13.04 -8.02
N PHE A 20 -44.60 13.93 -8.43
CA PHE A 20 -43.17 13.64 -8.47
C PHE A 20 -42.71 13.40 -7.03
N LEU A 21 -42.87 12.17 -6.55
CA LEU A 21 -42.04 11.65 -5.48
C LEU A 21 -40.66 11.49 -6.10
N ALA A 22 -39.78 12.46 -5.82
CA ALA A 22 -38.36 12.27 -5.98
C ALA A 22 -38.02 10.98 -5.21
N SER A 23 -37.78 9.90 -5.94
CA SER A 23 -37.10 8.75 -5.41
C SER A 23 -35.73 9.26 -5.01
N ALA A 24 -35.57 9.63 -3.74
CA ALA A 24 -34.26 9.64 -3.12
C ALA A 24 -33.72 8.23 -3.40
N GLN A 25 -32.78 8.14 -4.33
CA GLN A 25 -32.03 6.91 -4.53
C GLN A 25 -31.52 6.54 -3.15
N SER A 26 -32.11 5.49 -2.58
CA SER A 26 -31.59 4.88 -1.37
C SER A 26 -30.15 4.53 -1.69
N VAL A 27 -29.21 5.25 -1.08
CA VAL A 27 -27.80 4.89 -1.07
C VAL A 27 -27.77 3.40 -0.74
N PRO A 28 -27.26 2.53 -1.62
CA PRO A 28 -27.18 1.12 -1.33
C PRO A 28 -26.43 0.98 -0.02
N SER A 29 -27.00 0.27 0.95
CA SER A 29 -26.30 -0.18 2.14
C SER A 29 -25.18 -1.14 1.70
N LYS A 30 -24.03 -0.59 1.33
CA LYS A 30 -22.78 -1.33 1.07
C LYS A 30 -21.87 -1.16 2.28
N THR A 31 -22.13 -1.97 3.30
CA THR A 31 -21.34 -2.05 4.54
C THR A 31 -19.99 -2.77 4.35
N GLN A 32 -19.28 -2.56 3.24
CA GLN A 32 -17.98 -3.18 3.03
C GLN A 32 -17.01 -2.17 2.44
N ASP A 33 -15.94 -1.88 3.19
CA ASP A 33 -14.77 -1.11 2.78
C ASP A 33 -14.09 -1.77 1.57
N ARG A 34 -14.70 -1.68 0.39
CA ARG A 34 -14.18 -2.29 -0.85
C ARG A 34 -13.24 -1.33 -1.56
N LEU A 35 -13.62 -0.07 -1.63
CA LEU A 35 -12.81 0.99 -2.22
C LEU A 35 -12.37 1.94 -1.12
N ILE A 36 -11.06 2.15 -1.04
CA ILE A 36 -10.43 3.11 -0.15
C ILE A 36 -9.49 4.01 -0.97
N PHE A 37 -9.12 5.16 -0.43
CA PHE A 37 -8.08 6.01 -1.01
C PHE A 37 -7.38 6.80 0.09
N GLN A 38 -6.16 7.24 -0.17
CA GLN A 38 -5.33 7.97 0.77
C GLN A 38 -5.20 9.45 0.39
N THR A 39 -5.18 10.35 1.38
CA THR A 39 -4.88 11.76 1.14
C THR A 39 -4.24 12.44 2.36
N GLY A 40 -3.38 13.42 2.08
CA GLY A 40 -2.83 14.31 3.10
C GLY A 40 -3.66 15.58 3.31
N LYS A 41 -4.78 15.76 2.60
CA LYS A 41 -5.55 17.01 2.55
C LYS A 41 -6.95 16.86 3.14
N GLU A 42 -7.55 18.01 3.47
CA GLU A 42 -8.98 18.13 3.78
C GLU A 42 -9.84 17.79 2.56
N TRP A 43 -11.14 17.54 2.78
CA TRP A 43 -12.09 17.30 1.71
C TRP A 43 -12.14 18.49 0.74
N SER A 44 -12.24 18.19 -0.55
CA SER A 44 -12.57 19.18 -1.56
C SER A 44 -13.50 18.58 -2.61
N PRO A 45 -14.33 19.40 -3.29
CA PRO A 45 -15.17 18.90 -4.38
C PRO A 45 -14.36 18.25 -5.50
N ARG A 46 -13.10 18.65 -5.71
CA ARG A 46 -12.24 18.11 -6.79
C ARG A 46 -11.63 16.76 -6.45
N THR A 47 -11.48 16.46 -5.16
CA THR A 47 -10.92 15.21 -4.64
C THR A 47 -11.99 14.29 -4.06
N ASN A 48 -13.27 14.55 -4.37
CA ASN A 48 -14.40 13.70 -3.97
C ASN A 48 -14.41 12.42 -4.82
N ILE A 49 -13.79 11.36 -4.32
CA ILE A 49 -13.66 10.07 -4.99
C ILE A 49 -14.84 9.17 -4.66
N ASN A 50 -15.30 8.39 -5.64
CA ASN A 50 -16.35 7.38 -5.45
C ASN A 50 -15.81 6.16 -4.66
N ALA A 51 -15.56 6.37 -3.38
CA ALA A 51 -15.12 5.39 -2.39
C ALA A 51 -15.84 5.69 -1.07
N ASP A 52 -16.04 4.67 -0.24
CA ASP A 52 -16.78 4.82 1.03
C ASP A 52 -15.87 5.27 2.19
N THR A 53 -14.57 4.98 2.08
CA THR A 53 -13.60 5.17 3.14
C THR A 53 -12.38 5.94 2.64
N VAL A 54 -11.97 6.94 3.41
CA VAL A 54 -10.75 7.73 3.18
C VAL A 54 -9.75 7.47 4.29
N MET A 55 -8.49 7.30 3.91
CA MET A 55 -7.35 7.19 4.80
C MET A 55 -6.66 8.55 4.89
N VAL A 56 -6.86 9.26 6.00
CA VAL A 56 -6.15 10.51 6.27
C VAL A 56 -4.72 10.20 6.67
N TYR A 57 -3.76 10.82 5.99
CA TYR A 57 -2.35 10.48 6.14
C TYR A 57 -1.58 11.37 7.14
N GLY A 58 -0.83 10.74 8.04
CA GLY A 58 0.10 11.36 8.96
C GLY A 58 -0.50 11.68 10.33
N LEU A 59 0.37 11.77 11.33
CA LEU A 59 0.06 12.14 12.71
C LEU A 59 0.69 13.49 13.05
N ASP A 60 -0.05 14.55 12.76
CA ASP A 60 0.33 15.94 13.04
C ASP A 60 -0.83 16.77 13.61
N ASP A 61 -0.56 18.04 13.92
CA ASP A 61 -1.49 19.02 14.48
C ASP A 61 -2.70 19.33 13.58
N THR A 62 -2.64 18.99 12.28
CA THR A 62 -3.75 19.17 11.33
C THR A 62 -4.63 17.93 11.19
N THR A 63 -4.22 16.79 11.75
CA THR A 63 -4.91 15.48 11.59
C THR A 63 -6.38 15.55 12.00
N SER A 64 -6.68 16.20 13.13
CA SER A 64 -8.05 16.31 13.65
C SER A 64 -8.97 17.09 12.71
N GLU A 65 -8.47 18.16 12.09
CA GLU A 65 -9.26 18.97 11.16
C GLU A 65 -9.49 18.22 9.84
N ARG A 66 -8.48 17.53 9.34
CA ARG A 66 -8.59 16.66 8.15
C ARG A 66 -9.62 15.57 8.36
N ILE A 67 -9.59 14.87 9.50
CA ILE A 67 -10.60 13.85 9.85
C ILE A 67 -12.00 14.46 9.87
N ARG A 68 -12.18 15.59 10.56
CA ARG A 68 -13.49 16.27 10.64
C ARG A 68 -14.03 16.63 9.26
N SER A 69 -13.19 17.24 8.42
CA SER A 69 -13.54 17.68 7.07
C SER A 69 -14.12 16.53 6.23
N TRP A 70 -13.49 15.35 6.24
CA TRP A 70 -14.01 14.19 5.49
C TRP A 70 -15.27 13.59 6.11
N ARG A 71 -15.35 13.51 7.44
CA ARG A 71 -16.54 13.00 8.15
C ARG A 71 -17.79 13.85 7.89
N GLU A 72 -17.65 15.17 7.86
CA GLU A 72 -18.75 16.10 7.54
C GLU A 72 -19.31 15.89 6.13
N HIS A 73 -18.53 15.27 5.24
CA HIS A 73 -18.93 14.92 3.88
C HIS A 73 -19.35 13.44 3.73
N GLY A 74 -19.57 12.73 4.84
CA GLY A 74 -20.17 11.39 4.85
C GLY A 74 -19.20 10.24 4.63
N TYR A 75 -17.89 10.50 4.58
CA TYR A 75 -16.89 9.43 4.50
C TYR A 75 -16.70 8.75 5.85
N ARG A 76 -16.45 7.43 5.80
CA ARG A 76 -15.77 6.74 6.90
C ARG A 76 -14.30 7.14 6.86
N VAL A 77 -13.73 7.46 8.01
CA VAL A 77 -12.36 7.96 8.07
C VAL A 77 -11.50 7.00 8.86
N THR A 78 -10.42 6.56 8.24
CA THR A 78 -9.33 5.84 8.89
C THR A 78 -8.07 6.71 8.82
N VAL A 79 -7.03 6.36 9.57
CA VAL A 79 -5.77 7.09 9.55
C VAL A 79 -4.64 6.15 9.19
N MET A 80 -3.75 6.61 8.30
CA MET A 80 -2.51 5.95 7.98
C MET A 80 -1.33 6.81 8.39
N THR A 81 -0.25 6.20 8.87
CA THR A 81 1.02 6.91 9.09
C THR A 81 2.22 6.02 8.79
N GLY A 82 3.34 6.66 8.41
CA GLY A 82 4.63 6.00 8.24
C GLY A 82 5.22 5.49 9.57
N VAL A 83 5.71 4.27 9.65
CA VAL A 83 6.36 3.65 10.81
C VAL A 83 7.87 3.76 10.62
N ALA A 84 8.39 3.73 9.40
CA ALA A 84 9.82 3.94 9.16
C ALA A 84 10.23 5.40 9.10
N TRP A 85 9.34 6.29 8.67
CA TRP A 85 9.62 7.70 8.49
C TRP A 85 8.35 8.53 8.58
N GLY A 86 8.50 9.83 8.78
CA GLY A 86 7.38 10.78 8.87
C GLY A 86 7.83 12.09 9.49
N ARG A 87 6.94 13.08 9.57
CA ARG A 87 7.24 14.41 10.13
C ARG A 87 7.24 14.40 11.67
N TYR A 88 8.08 13.55 12.26
CA TYR A 88 8.12 13.28 13.70
C TYR A 88 9.08 14.19 14.46
N ALA A 89 9.17 15.45 14.04
CA ALA A 89 10.05 16.44 14.66
C ALA A 89 9.81 16.59 16.18
N PRO A 90 8.56 16.54 16.70
CA PRO A 90 8.32 16.54 18.14
C PRO A 90 8.98 15.38 18.89
N TYR A 91 8.96 14.17 18.31
CA TYR A 91 9.64 13.01 18.89
C TYR A 91 11.15 13.19 18.86
N LEU A 92 11.71 13.58 17.70
CA LEU A 92 13.16 13.69 17.50
C LEU A 92 13.81 14.72 18.44
N ARG A 93 13.12 15.84 18.72
CA ARG A 93 13.57 16.88 19.66
C ARG A 93 13.34 16.55 21.13
N GLY A 94 12.60 15.49 21.43
CA GLY A 94 12.25 15.10 22.80
C GLY A 94 11.06 15.84 23.39
N ASP A 95 10.22 16.47 22.57
CA ASP A 95 8.98 17.12 23.04
C ASP A 95 7.99 16.09 23.63
N PHE A 96 8.14 14.80 23.28
CA PHE A 96 7.31 13.69 23.73
C PHE A 96 7.67 13.18 25.15
N ASP A 97 8.94 12.93 25.43
CA ASP A 97 9.38 12.29 26.69
C ASP A 97 10.56 13.00 27.38
N GLY A 98 10.95 14.17 26.90
CA GLY A 98 12.06 14.98 27.43
C GLY A 98 13.44 14.54 26.97
N LYS A 99 13.56 13.59 26.04
CA LYS A 99 14.84 13.09 25.54
C LYS A 99 14.94 13.22 24.02
N GLU A 100 16.07 13.70 23.51
CA GLU A 100 16.31 13.70 22.07
C GLU A 100 16.48 12.28 21.52
N HIS A 101 15.94 12.04 20.31
CA HIS A 101 15.91 10.73 19.65
C HIS A 101 16.60 10.74 18.27
N TRP A 102 17.41 11.74 17.95
CA TRP A 102 18.15 11.80 16.68
C TRP A 102 19.10 10.62 16.46
N ASP A 103 19.55 9.97 17.53
CA ASP A 103 20.38 8.77 17.47
C ASP A 103 19.61 7.51 17.03
N GLU A 104 18.28 7.61 16.90
CA GLU A 104 17.41 6.63 16.24
C GLU A 104 17.39 6.76 14.72
N THR A 105 18.05 7.76 14.14
CA THR A 105 18.18 7.83 12.68
C THR A 105 19.01 6.65 12.15
N GLN A 106 18.52 5.95 11.14
CA GLN A 106 19.26 4.90 10.46
C GLN A 106 20.56 5.48 9.89
N GLN A 107 21.67 4.78 10.14
CA GLN A 107 23.01 5.27 9.81
C GLN A 107 23.83 4.20 9.09
N GLU A 108 24.52 4.63 8.03
CA GLU A 108 25.47 3.84 7.25
C GLU A 108 26.84 3.74 7.95
N LYS A 109 27.69 2.81 7.49
CA LYS A 109 29.08 2.66 7.98
C LYS A 109 29.89 3.96 8.01
N SER A 110 29.67 4.83 7.03
CA SER A 110 30.36 6.12 6.91
C SER A 110 29.98 7.14 7.97
N GLY A 111 28.96 6.87 8.78
CA GLY A 111 28.33 7.83 9.68
C GLY A 111 27.24 8.68 8.99
N LYS A 112 27.05 8.51 7.68
CA LYS A 112 25.97 9.19 6.93
C LYS A 112 24.60 8.72 7.43
N LEU A 113 23.76 9.70 7.76
CA LEU A 113 22.36 9.49 8.11
C LEU A 113 21.53 9.19 6.86
N ILE A 114 20.60 8.24 6.98
CA ILE A 114 19.69 7.87 5.91
C ILE A 114 18.37 8.61 6.13
N LEU A 115 18.05 9.49 5.19
CA LEU A 115 16.88 10.36 5.24
C LEU A 115 15.92 9.98 4.10
N HIS A 116 14.61 10.03 4.38
CA HIS A 116 13.56 9.82 3.39
C HIS A 116 13.36 11.09 2.56
N GLY A 117 13.15 12.24 3.21
CA GLY A 117 12.85 13.51 2.53
C GLY A 117 13.42 14.74 3.24
N GLY A 118 14.14 15.58 2.49
CA GLY A 118 14.73 16.80 3.03
C GLY A 118 15.73 16.55 4.16
N ARG A 119 15.89 17.51 5.08
CA ARG A 119 16.82 17.42 6.23
C ARG A 119 16.16 16.93 7.52
N GLU A 120 14.84 16.80 7.56
CA GLU A 120 14.08 16.65 8.82
C GLU A 120 13.22 15.37 8.87
N VAL A 121 13.29 14.51 7.86
CA VAL A 121 12.55 13.25 7.81
C VAL A 121 13.54 12.09 7.71
N PRO A 122 14.09 11.61 8.85
CA PRO A 122 14.96 10.44 8.88
C PRO A 122 14.17 9.14 8.67
N TYR A 123 14.85 8.11 8.15
CA TYR A 123 14.42 6.74 8.40
C TYR A 123 14.79 6.38 9.85
N ILE A 124 13.85 5.82 10.61
CA ILE A 124 13.99 5.53 12.03
C ILE A 124 14.46 4.09 12.25
N SER A 125 15.28 3.88 13.26
CA SER A 125 15.66 2.59 13.84
C SER A 125 14.83 2.42 15.12
N PRO A 126 13.68 1.74 15.07
CA PRO A 126 12.61 1.96 16.04
C PRO A 126 12.95 1.37 17.43
N SER A 127 13.03 2.26 18.42
CA SER A 127 13.13 1.89 19.84
C SER A 127 11.75 1.63 20.45
N ILE A 128 11.73 1.20 21.71
CA ILE A 128 10.49 1.11 22.49
C ILE A 128 9.83 2.49 22.68
N SER A 129 10.61 3.58 22.81
CA SER A 129 10.03 4.93 22.95
C SER A 129 9.31 5.34 21.68
N TYR A 130 9.88 5.02 20.52
CA TYR A 130 9.28 5.34 19.23
C TYR A 130 7.92 4.66 19.04
N GLY A 131 7.81 3.37 19.40
CA GLY A 131 6.52 2.67 19.37
C GLY A 131 5.48 3.30 20.29
N ARG A 132 5.88 3.84 21.46
CA ARG A 132 4.96 4.58 22.36
C ARG A 132 4.51 5.90 21.75
N TYR A 133 5.41 6.61 21.07
CA TYR A 133 5.10 7.86 20.38
C TYR A 133 4.06 7.65 19.28
N LEU A 134 4.26 6.65 18.41
CA LEU A 134 3.29 6.31 17.37
C LEU A 134 1.95 5.85 17.95
N ALA A 135 1.96 5.03 19.00
CA ALA A 135 0.75 4.62 19.71
C ALA A 135 -0.04 5.82 20.23
N LYS A 136 0.64 6.81 20.81
CA LYS A 136 -0.02 8.01 21.32
C LYS A 136 -0.72 8.80 20.21
N GLY A 137 -0.06 8.99 19.07
CA GLY A 137 -0.68 9.68 17.94
C GLY A 137 -1.85 8.87 17.33
N ALA A 138 -1.77 7.54 17.33
CA ALA A 138 -2.88 6.69 16.92
C ALA A 138 -4.11 6.84 17.84
N GLU A 139 -3.92 6.89 19.16
CA GLU A 139 -4.99 7.19 20.13
C GLU A 139 -5.63 8.56 19.87
N GLU A 140 -4.82 9.59 19.61
CA GLU A 140 -5.31 10.94 19.30
C GLU A 140 -6.12 10.98 17.99
N ALA A 141 -5.71 10.22 16.97
CA ALA A 141 -6.48 10.05 15.75
C ALA A 141 -7.82 9.36 16.00
N ILE A 142 -7.84 8.33 16.86
CA ILE A 142 -9.07 7.62 17.27
C ILE A 142 -10.03 8.56 18.01
N ASP A 143 -9.51 9.41 18.90
CA ASP A 143 -10.26 10.44 19.62
C ASP A 143 -10.84 11.49 18.65
N ALA A 144 -10.08 11.87 17.62
CA ALA A 144 -10.53 12.77 16.55
C ALA A 144 -11.59 12.13 15.63
N GLY A 145 -11.79 10.82 15.73
CA GLY A 145 -12.86 10.11 15.03
C GLY A 145 -12.40 9.12 13.96
N ALA A 146 -11.13 8.70 13.95
CA ALA A 146 -10.67 7.60 13.12
C ALA A 146 -11.36 6.28 13.54
N GLU A 147 -11.74 5.48 12.54
CA GLU A 147 -12.36 4.16 12.72
C GLU A 147 -11.34 3.02 12.70
N ALA A 148 -10.16 3.24 12.12
CA ALA A 148 -9.08 2.25 12.02
C ALA A 148 -7.73 2.94 11.88
N ILE A 149 -6.65 2.20 12.17
CA ILE A 149 -5.27 2.66 12.07
C ILE A 149 -4.49 1.79 11.08
N TYR A 150 -3.76 2.43 10.18
CA TYR A 150 -2.87 1.80 9.21
C TYR A 150 -1.44 2.26 9.49
N LEU A 151 -0.50 1.31 9.51
CA LEU A 151 0.93 1.59 9.57
C LEU A 151 1.55 1.17 8.24
N GLU A 152 2.04 2.15 7.50
CA GLU A 152 2.92 1.97 6.34
C GLU A 152 4.32 2.44 6.74
N GLU A 153 5.36 2.38 5.95
CA GLU A 153 5.95 1.12 5.57
C GLU A 153 7.07 0.76 6.57
N PRO A 154 7.21 -0.49 7.02
CA PRO A 154 8.23 -0.92 7.99
C PRO A 154 9.62 -1.13 7.35
N GLU A 155 10.22 -0.05 6.87
CA GLU A 155 11.43 -0.04 6.06
C GLU A 155 12.72 0.15 6.87
N PHE A 156 13.59 -0.86 6.86
CA PHE A 156 14.97 -0.74 7.34
C PHE A 156 15.97 -0.98 6.21
N TRP A 157 16.81 0.01 5.89
CA TRP A 157 17.82 -0.17 4.84
C TRP A 157 18.81 -1.29 5.19
N ALA A 158 19.04 -2.22 4.25
CA ALA A 158 19.99 -3.33 4.40
C ALA A 158 21.42 -2.81 4.65
N ARG A 159 21.76 -1.65 4.09
CA ARG A 159 23.04 -0.92 4.28
C ARG A 159 23.16 -0.10 5.58
N ALA A 160 22.12 -0.07 6.41
CA ALA A 160 22.16 0.58 7.73
C ALA A 160 22.65 -0.37 8.84
N GLY A 161 22.76 0.15 10.08
CA GLY A 161 23.08 -0.64 11.27
C GLY A 161 24.21 -0.08 12.13
N TRP A 162 24.64 1.16 11.89
CA TRP A 162 25.72 1.83 12.63
C TRP A 162 25.25 2.90 13.61
N SER A 163 23.94 3.16 13.70
CA SER A 163 23.39 4.14 14.64
C SER A 163 23.56 3.68 16.09
N GLU A 164 23.76 4.63 17.01
CA GLU A 164 23.98 4.30 18.42
C GLU A 164 22.77 3.61 19.05
N SER A 165 21.56 3.97 18.62
CA SER A 165 20.33 3.25 18.99
C SER A 165 20.35 1.79 18.57
N PHE A 166 20.73 1.50 17.31
CA PHE A 166 20.80 0.14 16.80
C PHE A 166 21.85 -0.69 17.53
N LYS A 167 23.00 -0.10 17.88
CA LYS A 167 24.04 -0.77 18.70
C LYS A 167 23.53 -1.15 20.08
N ARG A 168 22.70 -0.31 20.71
CA ARG A 168 22.05 -0.63 22.00
C ARG A 168 21.01 -1.73 21.84
N GLU A 169 20.18 -1.66 20.81
CA GLU A 169 19.19 -2.70 20.50
C GLU A 169 19.88 -4.05 20.22
N TRP A 170 21.03 -4.04 19.54
CA TRP A 170 21.83 -5.25 19.33
C TRP A 170 22.25 -5.90 20.65
N GLN A 171 22.83 -5.11 21.56
CA GLN A 171 23.25 -5.61 22.86
C GLN A 171 22.06 -6.10 23.68
N SER A 172 20.91 -5.43 23.59
CA SER A 172 19.69 -5.87 24.26
C SER A 172 19.12 -7.17 23.69
N TYR A 173 19.19 -7.37 22.37
CA TYR A 173 18.59 -8.51 21.69
C TYR A 173 19.48 -9.75 21.69
N TYR A 174 20.79 -9.58 21.46
CA TYR A 174 21.74 -10.69 21.38
C TYR A 174 22.52 -10.94 22.67
N HIS A 175 22.48 -10.01 23.64
CA HIS A 175 23.31 -10.06 24.86
C HIS A 175 24.81 -10.17 24.58
N GLU A 176 25.26 -9.57 23.48
CA GLU A 176 26.64 -9.57 22.99
C GLU A 176 27.04 -8.16 22.54
N PRO A 177 28.33 -7.80 22.53
CA PRO A 177 28.80 -6.58 21.90
C PRO A 177 28.35 -6.48 20.44
N TRP A 178 28.05 -5.26 19.98
CA TRP A 178 27.69 -5.01 18.59
C TRP A 178 28.81 -5.46 17.64
N GLN A 179 28.42 -6.07 16.53
CA GLN A 179 29.31 -6.48 15.45
C GLN A 179 29.04 -5.62 14.21
N ASP A 180 30.11 -5.22 13.53
CA ASP A 180 30.02 -4.50 12.25
C ASP A 180 29.27 -5.36 11.22
N PRO A 181 28.09 -4.93 10.70
CA PRO A 181 27.31 -5.70 9.73
C PRO A 181 28.10 -6.08 8.47
N SER A 182 29.06 -5.25 8.07
CA SER A 182 29.91 -5.49 6.90
C SER A 182 31.10 -6.42 7.16
N ALA A 183 31.30 -6.91 8.39
CA ALA A 183 32.46 -7.74 8.73
C ALA A 183 32.38 -9.16 8.14
N SER A 184 31.17 -9.72 8.02
CA SER A 184 30.95 -11.06 7.47
C SER A 184 29.49 -11.23 6.98
N PRO A 185 29.20 -12.20 6.11
CA PRO A 185 27.82 -12.53 5.75
C PRO A 185 26.95 -12.89 6.97
N ASP A 186 27.52 -13.53 7.99
CA ASP A 186 26.80 -13.83 9.25
C ASP A 186 26.46 -12.55 10.03
N ALA A 187 27.38 -11.59 10.12
CA ALA A 187 27.13 -10.30 10.76
C ALA A 187 26.02 -9.52 10.03
N GLN A 188 26.02 -9.52 8.70
CA GLN A 188 24.96 -8.90 7.90
C GLN A 188 23.61 -9.59 8.08
N TYR A 189 23.60 -10.93 8.12
CA TYR A 189 22.40 -11.71 8.40
C TYR A 189 21.82 -11.39 9.78
N ARG A 190 22.66 -11.38 10.83
CA ARG A 190 22.25 -11.04 12.20
C ARG A 190 21.76 -9.59 12.30
N ALA A 191 22.44 -8.64 11.65
CA ALA A 191 22.00 -7.26 11.60
C ALA A 191 20.61 -7.15 10.94
N SER A 192 20.41 -7.81 9.81
CA SER A 192 19.12 -7.81 9.11
C SER A 192 18.02 -8.50 9.91
N LYS A 193 18.32 -9.60 10.59
CA LYS A 193 17.39 -10.26 11.52
C LYS A 193 16.98 -9.33 12.66
N LEU A 194 17.89 -8.52 13.19
CA LEU A 194 17.55 -7.52 14.20
C LEU A 194 16.67 -6.41 13.61
N LYS A 195 16.99 -5.85 12.45
CA LYS A 195 16.16 -4.84 11.76
C LYS A 195 14.72 -5.32 11.58
N TYR A 196 14.59 -6.54 11.08
CA TYR A 196 13.33 -7.26 10.93
C TYR A 196 12.57 -7.34 12.27
N PHE A 197 13.25 -7.78 13.34
CA PHE A 197 12.65 -7.86 14.67
C PHE A 197 12.19 -6.49 15.21
N LEU A 198 12.97 -5.43 15.00
CA LEU A 198 12.69 -4.11 15.53
C LEU A 198 11.39 -3.53 14.95
N TYR A 199 11.16 -3.63 13.65
CA TYR A 199 9.89 -3.19 13.07
C TYR A 199 8.73 -4.10 13.42
N ARG A 200 8.92 -5.42 13.48
CA ARG A 200 7.90 -6.34 13.99
C ARG A 200 7.44 -5.91 15.39
N ARG A 201 8.39 -5.62 16.28
CA ARG A 201 8.13 -5.13 17.65
C ARG A 201 7.39 -3.79 17.64
N ALA A 202 7.83 -2.83 16.82
CA ALA A 202 7.21 -1.51 16.74
C ALA A 202 5.74 -1.58 16.29
N LEU A 203 5.45 -2.37 15.25
CA LEU A 203 4.09 -2.62 14.78
C LEU A 203 3.22 -3.24 15.88
N SER A 204 3.68 -4.34 16.49
CA SER A 204 2.94 -5.00 17.59
C SER A 204 2.68 -4.06 18.76
N GLN A 205 3.66 -3.24 19.13
CA GLN A 205 3.52 -2.30 20.24
C GLN A 205 2.41 -1.27 19.98
N VAL A 206 2.32 -0.74 18.77
CA VAL A 206 1.25 0.21 18.40
C VAL A 206 -0.11 -0.51 18.37
N PHE A 207 -0.17 -1.71 17.79
CA PHE A 207 -1.43 -2.46 17.68
C PHE A 207 -1.96 -2.93 19.04
N ASP A 208 -1.09 -3.40 19.93
CA ASP A 208 -1.45 -3.76 21.30
C ASP A 208 -1.99 -2.54 22.06
N ALA A 209 -1.38 -1.37 21.88
CA ALA A 209 -1.84 -0.12 22.49
C ALA A 209 -3.22 0.30 21.95
N VAL A 210 -3.42 0.30 20.63
CA VAL A 210 -4.72 0.61 20.00
C VAL A 210 -5.80 -0.36 20.46
N LYS A 211 -5.48 -1.65 20.58
CA LYS A 211 -6.41 -2.66 21.09
C LYS A 211 -6.79 -2.40 22.55
N ALA A 212 -5.80 -2.17 23.42
CA ALA A 212 -6.05 -1.87 24.83
C ALA A 212 -6.87 -0.58 25.00
N TYR A 213 -6.58 0.44 24.19
CA TYR A 213 -7.35 1.68 24.13
C TYR A 213 -8.79 1.41 23.67
N GLY A 214 -9.00 0.63 22.61
CA GLY A 214 -10.31 0.20 22.16
C GLY A 214 -11.12 -0.51 23.25
N GLU A 215 -10.50 -1.45 23.97
CA GLU A 215 -11.13 -2.17 25.08
C GLU A 215 -11.59 -1.23 26.21
N LEU A 216 -10.74 -0.27 26.59
CA LEU A 216 -11.06 0.75 27.61
C LEU A 216 -12.25 1.63 27.19
N HIS A 217 -12.35 1.93 25.91
CA HIS A 217 -13.39 2.78 25.33
C HIS A 217 -14.58 1.99 24.75
N HIS A 218 -14.64 0.67 24.97
CA HIS A 218 -15.67 -0.24 24.45
C HIS A 218 -15.84 -0.17 22.91
N ARG A 219 -14.74 -0.01 22.19
CA ARG A 219 -14.67 0.05 20.72
C ARG A 219 -13.76 -1.06 20.20
N SER A 220 -14.16 -1.69 19.09
CA SER A 220 -13.23 -2.51 18.29
C SER A 220 -12.62 -1.61 17.22
N ILE A 221 -11.29 -1.50 17.24
CA ILE A 221 -10.55 -0.60 16.36
C ILE A 221 -9.55 -1.45 15.58
N PRO A 222 -9.80 -1.74 14.30
CA PRO A 222 -8.91 -2.58 13.53
C PRO A 222 -7.62 -1.86 13.16
N CYS A 223 -6.54 -2.64 13.11
CA CYS A 223 -5.20 -2.20 12.80
C CYS A 223 -4.68 -2.90 11.55
N TYR A 224 -4.13 -2.16 10.60
CA TYR A 224 -3.70 -2.70 9.31
C TYR A 224 -2.24 -2.35 9.03
N VAL A 225 -1.57 -3.16 8.22
CA VAL A 225 -0.22 -2.86 7.73
C VAL A 225 -0.26 -2.66 6.22
N ALA A 226 0.25 -1.53 5.75
CA ALA A 226 0.53 -1.33 4.33
C ALA A 226 2.02 -1.61 4.07
N THR A 227 2.31 -2.40 3.04
CA THR A 227 3.67 -2.88 2.78
C THR A 227 3.88 -3.16 1.30
N HIS A 228 5.09 -2.88 0.80
CA HIS A 228 5.53 -3.42 -0.49
C HIS A 228 5.73 -4.94 -0.38
N SER A 229 5.89 -5.60 -1.53
CA SER A 229 6.17 -7.02 -1.57
C SER A 229 7.60 -7.32 -1.09
N LEU A 230 7.80 -8.53 -0.56
CA LEU A 230 9.13 -9.10 -0.31
C LEU A 230 10.09 -8.95 -1.52
N ILE A 231 9.55 -9.15 -2.73
CA ILE A 231 10.33 -9.09 -3.98
C ILE A 231 10.85 -7.67 -4.18
N ASN A 232 9.97 -6.67 -4.04
CA ASN A 232 10.36 -5.28 -4.16
C ASN A 232 11.38 -4.88 -3.10
N TYR A 233 11.09 -5.12 -1.81
CA TYR A 233 12.01 -4.74 -0.75
C TYR A 233 13.38 -5.42 -0.88
N ALA A 234 13.43 -6.67 -1.33
CA ALA A 234 14.71 -7.28 -1.66
C ALA A 234 15.44 -6.54 -2.80
N GLN A 235 14.73 -6.17 -3.86
CA GLN A 235 15.30 -5.43 -4.99
C GLN A 235 15.77 -4.02 -4.59
N TRP A 236 15.05 -3.36 -3.68
CA TRP A 236 15.36 -2.04 -3.14
C TRP A 236 16.33 -2.04 -1.96
N GLU A 237 16.83 -3.22 -1.56
CA GLU A 237 17.75 -3.38 -0.44
C GLU A 237 17.16 -2.91 0.90
N ILE A 238 15.87 -3.17 1.12
CA ILE A 238 15.13 -2.88 2.34
C ILE A 238 14.80 -4.18 3.06
N VAL A 239 14.85 -4.13 4.38
CA VAL A 239 14.50 -5.21 5.30
C VAL A 239 13.21 -4.84 5.99
N SER A 240 12.17 -5.63 5.75
CA SER A 240 10.82 -5.50 6.32
C SER A 240 10.39 -6.82 7.00
N PRO A 241 9.55 -6.81 8.04
CA PRO A 241 9.08 -8.00 8.74
C PRO A 241 8.03 -8.86 7.99
N GLU A 242 8.14 -9.02 6.66
CA GLU A 242 7.14 -9.58 5.73
C GLU A 242 6.35 -10.79 6.26
N SER A 243 6.96 -11.98 6.42
CA SER A 243 6.23 -13.17 6.91
C SER A 243 5.69 -12.99 8.32
N SER A 244 6.38 -12.20 9.16
CA SER A 244 6.00 -11.96 10.54
C SER A 244 4.91 -10.92 10.70
N LEU A 245 4.51 -10.22 9.64
CA LEU A 245 3.30 -9.38 9.62
C LEU A 245 2.04 -10.20 9.94
N LEU A 246 2.07 -11.53 9.73
CA LEU A 246 1.01 -12.43 10.17
C LEU A 246 0.88 -12.48 11.70
N ASP A 247 1.97 -12.23 12.42
CA ASP A 247 2.12 -12.41 13.85
C ASP A 247 2.21 -11.08 14.64
N VAL A 248 2.04 -9.93 13.98
CA VAL A 248 2.06 -8.61 14.67
C VAL A 248 0.71 -8.22 15.28
N GLY A 249 -0.35 -8.97 15.01
CA GLY A 249 -1.71 -8.64 15.43
C GLY A 249 -2.50 -7.77 14.46
N ALA A 250 -2.04 -7.61 13.21
CA ALA A 250 -2.78 -6.89 12.17
C ALA A 250 -4.14 -7.56 11.88
N ASP A 251 -5.17 -6.78 11.59
CA ASP A 251 -6.50 -7.20 11.14
C ASP A 251 -6.61 -7.29 9.61
N GLY A 252 -5.61 -6.82 8.88
CA GLY A 252 -5.50 -6.94 7.43
C GLY A 252 -4.33 -6.15 6.86
N TYR A 253 -4.27 -6.04 5.53
CA TYR A 253 -3.11 -5.50 4.84
C TYR A 253 -3.47 -4.62 3.63
N ILE A 254 -2.57 -3.73 3.23
CA ILE A 254 -2.60 -3.10 1.91
C ILE A 254 -1.37 -3.58 1.14
N ALA A 255 -1.61 -4.18 -0.02
CA ALA A 255 -0.57 -4.52 -0.96
C ALA A 255 -0.16 -3.25 -1.71
N GLN A 256 0.93 -2.65 -1.27
CA GLN A 256 1.49 -1.44 -1.86
C GLN A 256 2.34 -1.81 -3.10
N VAL A 257 1.71 -2.30 -4.16
CA VAL A 257 2.37 -2.56 -5.44
C VAL A 257 2.22 -1.31 -6.31
N TRP A 258 3.10 -0.36 -6.07
CA TRP A 258 3.03 0.96 -6.70
C TRP A 258 3.57 0.90 -8.14
N THR A 259 3.18 1.88 -8.94
CA THR A 259 3.70 2.04 -10.29
C THR A 259 5.23 2.18 -10.27
N GLY A 260 5.78 3.03 -9.39
CA GLY A 260 7.23 3.22 -9.28
C GLY A 260 8.00 2.00 -8.76
N THR A 261 7.42 1.21 -7.86
CA THR A 261 8.05 -0.02 -7.34
C THR A 261 8.11 -1.11 -8.41
N SER A 262 6.99 -1.31 -9.12
CA SER A 262 6.84 -2.33 -10.15
C SER A 262 7.73 -2.07 -11.38
N ARG A 263 8.17 -0.83 -11.57
CA ARG A 263 9.08 -0.43 -12.66
C ARG A 263 10.54 -0.74 -12.39
N ALA A 264 10.91 -1.21 -11.19
CA ALA A 264 12.28 -1.58 -10.89
C ALA A 264 12.83 -2.54 -11.97
N PRO A 265 13.89 -2.16 -12.72
CA PRO A 265 14.35 -2.96 -13.85
C PRO A 265 14.79 -4.36 -13.44
N ASN A 266 14.43 -5.36 -14.25
CA ASN A 266 14.86 -6.74 -14.07
C ASN A 266 15.48 -7.29 -15.37
N VAL A 267 16.10 -8.47 -15.29
CA VAL A 267 16.77 -9.11 -16.43
C VAL A 267 15.95 -10.30 -16.91
N TYR A 268 15.58 -10.28 -18.19
CA TYR A 268 15.02 -11.43 -18.90
C TYR A 268 15.67 -11.55 -20.27
N ASP A 269 16.07 -12.76 -20.63
CA ASP A 269 16.83 -13.07 -21.85
C ASP A 269 18.07 -12.17 -22.04
N GLY A 270 18.77 -11.89 -20.93
CA GLY A 270 19.96 -11.03 -20.92
C GLY A 270 19.68 -9.52 -21.07
N VAL A 271 18.42 -9.09 -21.14
CA VAL A 271 18.04 -7.68 -21.32
C VAL A 271 17.50 -7.09 -20.03
N LEU A 272 18.22 -6.07 -19.51
CA LEU A 272 17.79 -5.23 -18.40
C LEU A 272 16.79 -4.17 -18.88
N GLN A 273 15.56 -4.21 -18.38
CA GLN A 273 14.52 -3.22 -18.70
C GLN A 273 13.41 -3.23 -17.63
N GLU A 274 12.59 -2.18 -17.62
CA GLU A 274 11.35 -2.13 -16.87
C GLU A 274 10.35 -3.12 -17.48
N ARG A 275 9.64 -3.86 -16.62
CA ARG A 275 8.62 -4.85 -16.99
C ARG A 275 7.44 -4.76 -16.02
N THR A 276 6.76 -3.61 -16.06
CA THR A 276 5.81 -3.18 -15.03
C THR A 276 4.70 -4.20 -14.78
N PHE A 277 4.11 -4.75 -15.84
CA PHE A 277 3.06 -5.76 -15.71
C PHE A 277 3.59 -7.04 -15.06
N GLU A 278 4.71 -7.58 -15.55
CA GLU A 278 5.27 -8.83 -15.07
C GLU A 278 5.71 -8.73 -13.61
N THR A 279 6.39 -7.64 -13.27
CA THR A 279 6.79 -7.37 -11.88
C THR A 279 5.55 -7.25 -11.00
N ALA A 280 4.59 -6.40 -11.36
CA ALA A 280 3.37 -6.22 -10.56
C ALA A 280 2.58 -7.52 -10.40
N PHE A 281 2.50 -8.36 -11.43
CA PHE A 281 1.82 -9.65 -11.37
C PHE A 281 2.44 -10.57 -10.31
N LEU A 282 3.77 -10.61 -10.26
CA LEU A 282 4.52 -11.36 -9.25
C LEU A 282 4.37 -10.74 -7.86
N GLU A 283 4.48 -9.43 -7.73
CA GLU A 283 4.36 -8.73 -6.45
C GLU A 283 2.95 -8.87 -5.84
N TYR A 284 1.89 -8.67 -6.62
CA TYR A 284 0.52 -8.91 -6.17
C TYR A 284 0.30 -10.38 -5.83
N GLY A 285 0.88 -11.32 -6.58
CA GLY A 285 0.83 -12.74 -6.28
C GLY A 285 1.49 -13.07 -4.93
N ALA A 286 2.64 -12.46 -4.63
CA ALA A 286 3.32 -12.63 -3.34
C ALA A 286 2.45 -12.11 -2.18
N LEU A 287 1.88 -10.92 -2.31
CA LEU A 287 1.03 -10.30 -1.29
C LEU A 287 -0.34 -11.00 -1.16
N GLN A 288 -0.86 -11.59 -2.24
CA GLN A 288 -2.05 -12.43 -2.20
C GLN A 288 -1.86 -13.64 -1.28
N ASN A 289 -0.65 -14.20 -1.21
CA ASN A 289 -0.37 -15.33 -0.35
C ASN A 289 -0.45 -14.97 1.15
N ILE A 290 -0.20 -13.71 1.52
CA ILE A 290 -0.49 -13.21 2.87
C ILE A 290 -2.00 -13.27 3.13
N ALA A 291 -2.83 -12.83 2.18
CA ALA A 291 -4.29 -12.91 2.32
C ALA A 291 -4.80 -14.36 2.42
N ARG A 292 -4.32 -15.25 1.53
CA ARG A 292 -4.68 -16.67 1.54
C ARG A 292 -4.28 -17.38 2.84
N SER A 293 -3.08 -17.10 3.36
CA SER A 293 -2.56 -17.75 4.58
C SER A 293 -3.13 -17.17 5.88
N SER A 294 -3.47 -15.88 5.90
CA SER A 294 -4.00 -15.19 7.09
C SER A 294 -5.52 -15.27 7.22
N GLY A 295 -6.25 -15.41 6.11
CA GLY A 295 -7.70 -15.23 6.06
C GLY A 295 -8.15 -13.79 6.33
N LYS A 296 -7.22 -12.82 6.36
CA LYS A 296 -7.50 -11.42 6.66
C LYS A 296 -7.77 -10.62 5.37
N PRO A 297 -8.56 -9.54 5.44
CA PRO A 297 -8.77 -8.66 4.31
C PRO A 297 -7.46 -8.04 3.82
N ILE A 298 -7.36 -7.90 2.50
CA ILE A 298 -6.28 -7.19 1.83
C ILE A 298 -6.88 -6.24 0.78
N TRP A 299 -6.24 -5.07 0.60
CA TRP A 299 -6.55 -4.14 -0.48
C TRP A 299 -5.37 -4.08 -1.44
N TYR A 300 -5.65 -4.02 -2.74
CA TYR A 300 -4.65 -3.77 -3.77
C TYR A 300 -4.55 -2.28 -4.07
N LEU A 301 -3.38 -1.69 -3.84
CA LEU A 301 -3.14 -0.28 -4.13
C LEU A 301 -2.81 -0.09 -5.60
N ASN A 302 -3.64 0.72 -6.27
CA ASN A 302 -3.39 1.16 -7.64
C ASN A 302 -3.02 2.64 -7.59
N ASP A 303 -1.83 3.01 -8.08
CA ASP A 303 -1.39 4.41 -8.16
C ASP A 303 -1.50 4.92 -9.60
N PRO A 304 -2.46 5.84 -9.91
CA PRO A 304 -2.62 6.42 -11.24
C PRO A 304 -1.43 7.26 -11.72
N ILE A 305 -0.54 7.65 -10.82
CA ILE A 305 0.72 8.32 -11.13
C ILE A 305 1.86 7.60 -10.38
N GLU A 306 3.04 8.22 -10.30
CA GLU A 306 4.10 7.75 -9.42
C GLU A 306 4.81 8.96 -8.78
N ASP A 307 5.75 8.71 -7.87
CA ASP A 307 6.49 9.73 -7.13
C ASP A 307 7.46 10.57 -7.97
N ASN A 308 8.04 10.04 -9.04
CA ASN A 308 8.88 10.83 -9.93
C ASN A 308 7.99 11.72 -10.81
N PRO A 309 7.97 13.06 -10.61
CA PRO A 309 7.05 13.96 -11.30
C PRO A 309 7.46 14.28 -12.75
N ARG A 310 8.54 13.65 -13.24
CA ARG A 310 9.10 13.90 -14.58
C ARG A 310 8.49 13.03 -15.67
N HIS A 311 7.73 12.00 -15.32
CA HIS A 311 7.03 11.19 -16.31
C HIS A 311 5.79 11.89 -16.85
N SER A 312 5.44 11.53 -18.07
CA SER A 312 4.27 12.08 -18.75
C SER A 312 2.97 11.42 -18.32
N TRP A 313 1.85 12.09 -18.60
CA TRP A 313 0.53 11.48 -18.42
C TRP A 313 0.34 10.17 -19.21
N THR A 314 0.94 10.07 -20.40
CA THR A 314 0.91 8.85 -21.21
C THR A 314 1.67 7.72 -20.54
N ASP A 315 2.86 8.00 -20.02
CA ASP A 315 3.68 7.02 -19.31
C ASP A 315 3.02 6.56 -18.00
N TYR A 316 2.49 7.49 -17.19
CA TYR A 316 1.73 7.14 -15.99
C TYR A 316 0.54 6.24 -16.30
N ARG A 317 -0.25 6.61 -17.32
CA ARG A 317 -1.42 5.83 -17.73
C ARG A 317 -1.02 4.40 -18.13
N LEU A 318 0.00 4.24 -18.97
CA LEU A 318 0.45 2.92 -19.43
C LEU A 318 0.88 2.02 -18.25
N ASN A 319 1.62 2.59 -17.31
CA ASN A 319 2.11 1.84 -16.16
C ASN A 319 1.01 1.55 -15.13
N TRP A 320 0.08 2.49 -14.92
CA TRP A 320 -1.12 2.25 -14.12
C TRP A 320 -2.02 1.17 -14.73
N GLU A 321 -2.25 1.19 -16.03
CA GLU A 321 -2.98 0.12 -16.74
C GLU A 321 -2.28 -1.24 -16.55
N SER A 322 -0.95 -1.25 -16.59
CA SER A 322 -0.14 -2.47 -16.39
C SER A 322 -0.31 -3.04 -14.97
N THR A 323 -0.19 -2.21 -13.94
CA THR A 323 -0.36 -2.65 -12.54
C THR A 323 -1.82 -3.03 -12.23
N LEU A 324 -2.78 -2.28 -12.77
CA LEU A 324 -4.20 -2.59 -12.66
C LEU A 324 -4.53 -3.97 -13.23
N VAL A 325 -4.12 -4.25 -14.48
CA VAL A 325 -4.37 -5.55 -15.12
C VAL A 325 -3.69 -6.66 -14.31
N ALA A 326 -2.47 -6.45 -13.83
CA ALA A 326 -1.80 -7.41 -12.96
C ALA A 326 -2.60 -7.72 -11.69
N SER A 327 -3.17 -6.70 -11.03
CA SER A 327 -4.00 -6.85 -9.83
C SER A 327 -5.32 -7.60 -10.12
N LEU A 328 -5.95 -7.35 -11.27
CA LEU A 328 -7.20 -8.00 -11.69
C LEU A 328 -7.02 -9.49 -11.98
N LEU A 329 -5.82 -9.88 -12.40
CA LEU A 329 -5.45 -11.30 -12.61
C LEU A 329 -5.17 -12.05 -11.30
N GLN A 330 -5.33 -11.38 -10.15
CA GLN A 330 -5.20 -11.96 -8.81
C GLN A 330 -6.58 -12.01 -8.11
N PRO A 331 -7.50 -12.90 -8.54
CA PRO A 331 -8.93 -12.80 -8.26
C PRO A 331 -9.36 -13.12 -6.82
N ALA A 332 -8.44 -13.57 -5.95
CA ALA A 332 -8.77 -13.79 -4.54
C ALA A 332 -8.99 -12.47 -3.77
N VAL A 333 -8.66 -11.33 -4.39
CA VAL A 333 -8.80 -10.00 -3.82
C VAL A 333 -9.69 -9.16 -4.72
N SER A 334 -10.69 -8.52 -4.12
CA SER A 334 -11.65 -7.64 -4.78
C SER A 334 -11.85 -6.33 -4.01
N ARG A 335 -10.85 -5.97 -3.19
CA ARG A 335 -10.78 -4.69 -2.49
C ARG A 335 -9.59 -3.91 -2.99
N TYR A 336 -9.75 -2.62 -3.15
CA TYR A 336 -8.77 -1.77 -3.81
C TYR A 336 -8.58 -0.46 -3.05
N GLU A 337 -7.32 -0.09 -2.85
CA GLU A 337 -6.99 1.31 -2.66
C GLU A 337 -6.85 1.91 -4.06
N VAL A 338 -7.84 2.70 -4.47
CA VAL A 338 -8.01 3.08 -5.89
C VAL A 338 -7.03 4.14 -6.35
N LEU A 339 -6.52 4.94 -5.41
CA LEU A 339 -5.47 5.93 -5.65
C LEU A 339 -4.92 6.48 -4.33
N PRO A 340 -3.63 6.76 -4.26
CA PRO A 340 -3.06 7.64 -3.26
C PRO A 340 -3.02 9.09 -3.78
N TRP A 341 -3.17 10.06 -2.88
CA TRP A 341 -2.96 11.49 -3.13
C TRP A 341 -3.78 12.09 -4.29
N PRO A 342 -5.12 12.10 -4.23
CA PRO A 342 -5.97 12.65 -5.30
C PRO A 342 -5.60 14.08 -5.69
N GLU A 343 -5.12 14.89 -4.75
CA GLU A 343 -4.65 16.25 -4.98
C GLU A 343 -3.48 16.32 -5.98
N ARG A 344 -2.59 15.30 -6.02
CA ARG A 344 -1.45 15.21 -6.96
C ARG A 344 -1.90 14.88 -8.38
N ILE A 345 -3.14 14.43 -8.57
CA ILE A 345 -3.69 13.96 -9.85
C ILE A 345 -4.73 14.96 -10.37
N PHE A 346 -5.71 15.30 -9.54
CA PHE A 346 -6.87 16.12 -9.90
C PHE A 346 -6.70 17.60 -9.52
N GLY A 347 -5.66 17.96 -8.77
CA GLY A 347 -5.35 19.36 -8.44
C GLY A 347 -5.19 20.23 -9.69
N LEU A 348 -5.63 21.49 -9.62
CA LEU A 348 -5.54 22.42 -10.75
C LEU A 348 -4.11 22.90 -11.02
N ASP A 349 -3.26 22.85 -9.99
CA ASP A 349 -1.83 23.10 -10.01
C ASP A 349 -0.99 21.83 -10.22
N SER A 350 -1.62 20.66 -10.15
CA SER A 350 -1.00 19.35 -10.37
C SER A 350 -0.79 19.09 -11.86
N THR A 351 0.27 19.69 -12.39
CA THR A 351 0.68 19.53 -13.78
C THR A 351 1.78 18.49 -13.93
N ARG A 352 1.76 17.75 -15.03
CA ARG A 352 2.80 16.79 -15.46
C ARG A 352 3.13 16.99 -16.93
N PRO A 353 4.32 16.58 -17.40
CA PRO A 353 4.65 16.59 -18.82
C PRO A 353 3.53 15.99 -19.69
N SER A 354 3.16 16.67 -20.78
CA SER A 354 2.13 16.19 -21.70
C SER A 354 2.59 15.00 -22.55
N VAL A 355 3.90 14.88 -22.73
CA VAL A 355 4.60 13.81 -23.45
C VAL A 355 5.88 13.47 -22.71
N GLU A 356 6.42 12.28 -22.94
CA GLU A 356 7.61 11.83 -22.23
C GLU A 356 8.81 12.73 -22.55
N PRO A 357 9.55 13.22 -21.54
CA PRO A 357 10.78 13.95 -21.78
C PRO A 357 11.78 13.14 -22.60
N THR A 358 12.43 13.80 -23.56
CA THR A 358 13.49 13.19 -24.38
C THR A 358 14.73 14.08 -24.39
N ALA A 359 15.85 13.58 -24.92
CA ALA A 359 17.05 14.40 -25.07
C ALA A 359 16.83 15.65 -25.96
N SER A 360 15.92 15.59 -26.94
CA SER A 360 15.57 16.72 -27.80
C SER A 360 14.47 17.61 -27.23
N ASN A 361 13.71 17.14 -26.25
CA ASN A 361 12.68 17.89 -25.53
C ASN A 361 12.70 17.52 -24.04
N PRO A 362 13.68 18.01 -23.27
CA PRO A 362 13.86 17.61 -21.86
C PRO A 362 12.79 18.20 -20.94
N ASP A 363 12.14 19.29 -21.35
CA ASP A 363 11.12 19.99 -20.56
C ASP A 363 9.83 20.18 -21.38
N PRO A 364 9.06 19.11 -21.65
CA PRO A 364 7.81 19.22 -22.37
C PRO A 364 6.81 20.13 -21.64
N VAL A 365 5.86 20.68 -22.40
CA VAL A 365 4.74 21.46 -21.84
C VAL A 365 4.04 20.61 -20.78
N LYS A 366 3.81 21.20 -19.60
CA LYS A 366 3.09 20.53 -18.52
C LYS A 366 1.61 20.87 -18.61
N THR A 367 0.77 19.86 -18.42
CA THR A 367 -0.69 20.00 -18.40
C THR A 367 -1.24 19.36 -17.14
N VAL A 368 -2.46 19.75 -16.75
CA VAL A 368 -3.27 18.95 -15.83
C VAL A 368 -3.61 17.60 -16.47
N ILE A 369 -4.17 16.67 -15.69
CA ILE A 369 -4.61 15.36 -16.18
C ILE A 369 -5.49 15.50 -17.43
N PRO A 370 -5.20 14.75 -18.52
CA PRO A 370 -6.05 14.72 -19.71
C PRO A 370 -7.46 14.23 -19.38
N LYS A 371 -8.48 14.88 -19.95
CA LYS A 371 -9.90 14.54 -19.66
C LYS A 371 -10.28 13.09 -19.98
N ALA A 372 -9.66 12.50 -21.00
CA ALA A 372 -9.86 11.10 -21.31
C ALA A 372 -9.34 10.19 -20.20
N TYR A 373 -8.14 10.47 -19.68
CA TYR A 373 -7.56 9.68 -18.58
C TYR A 373 -8.31 9.89 -17.27
N GLU A 374 -8.70 11.13 -16.96
CA GLU A 374 -9.55 11.42 -15.79
C GLU A 374 -10.88 10.64 -15.85
N THR A 375 -11.51 10.55 -17.03
CA THR A 375 -12.77 9.80 -17.23
C THR A 375 -12.55 8.30 -17.04
N GLU A 376 -11.46 7.76 -17.57
CA GLU A 376 -11.08 6.36 -17.44
C GLU A 376 -10.88 5.98 -15.97
N LEU A 377 -10.12 6.77 -15.20
CA LEU A 377 -9.92 6.53 -13.77
C LEU A 377 -11.27 6.39 -13.04
N GLN A 378 -12.19 7.34 -13.25
CA GLN A 378 -13.50 7.30 -12.59
C GLN A 378 -14.34 6.08 -13.01
N ALA A 379 -14.31 5.72 -14.30
CA ALA A 379 -15.01 4.54 -14.80
C ALA A 379 -14.44 3.23 -14.21
N VAL A 380 -13.12 3.12 -14.13
CA VAL A 380 -12.44 1.97 -13.55
C VAL A 380 -12.69 1.89 -12.04
N PHE A 381 -12.59 2.99 -11.29
CA PHE A 381 -12.88 2.99 -9.86
C PHE A 381 -14.29 2.49 -9.56
N HIS A 382 -15.27 2.93 -10.35
CA HIS A 382 -16.64 2.42 -10.25
C HIS A 382 -16.71 0.91 -10.50
N ALA A 383 -16.06 0.41 -11.55
CA ALA A 383 -16.03 -1.02 -11.86
C ALA A 383 -15.34 -1.85 -10.76
N LEU A 384 -14.23 -1.35 -10.18
CA LEU A 384 -13.51 -2.01 -9.08
C LEU A 384 -14.41 -2.25 -7.86
N GLY A 385 -15.39 -1.36 -7.60
CA GLY A 385 -16.35 -1.52 -6.51
C GLY A 385 -17.33 -2.69 -6.67
N GLU A 386 -17.39 -3.27 -7.88
CA GLU A 386 -18.26 -4.39 -8.25
C GLU A 386 -17.47 -5.68 -8.57
N MET A 387 -16.16 -5.73 -8.30
CA MET A 387 -15.30 -6.87 -8.65
C MET A 387 -15.44 -8.08 -7.72
N GLU A 388 -16.17 -7.97 -6.60
CA GLU A 388 -16.48 -9.15 -5.78
C GLU A 388 -17.48 -10.04 -6.50
N GLN A 389 -16.97 -11.12 -7.10
CA GLN A 389 -17.74 -12.09 -7.87
C GLN A 389 -17.68 -13.48 -7.23
N PRO A 390 -18.71 -14.32 -7.40
CA PRO A 390 -18.67 -15.70 -6.93
C PRO A 390 -17.46 -16.44 -7.52
N ALA A 391 -16.80 -17.29 -6.74
CA ALA A 391 -15.63 -18.06 -7.21
C ALA A 391 -15.90 -18.88 -8.49
N THR A 392 -17.16 -19.28 -8.73
CA THR A 392 -17.57 -19.99 -9.96
C THR A 392 -17.58 -19.12 -11.21
N ALA A 393 -17.67 -17.80 -11.05
CA ALA A 393 -17.65 -16.83 -12.15
C ALA A 393 -16.22 -16.47 -12.57
N THR A 394 -15.23 -16.68 -11.69
CA THR A 394 -13.85 -16.27 -11.94
C THR A 394 -12.97 -17.46 -12.31
N ARG A 395 -12.48 -17.47 -13.54
CA ARG A 395 -11.54 -18.48 -14.03
C ARG A 395 -10.65 -17.90 -15.11
N TRP A 396 -9.48 -18.49 -15.28
CA TRP A 396 -8.69 -18.29 -16.48
C TRP A 396 -9.44 -18.85 -17.69
N GLU A 397 -9.78 -18.01 -18.66
CA GLU A 397 -10.33 -18.48 -19.93
C GLU A 397 -9.26 -19.18 -20.77
N THR A 398 -8.02 -18.69 -20.68
CA THR A 398 -6.84 -19.28 -21.32
C THR A 398 -5.63 -18.96 -20.44
N ALA A 399 -4.85 -19.98 -20.12
CA ALA A 399 -3.58 -19.87 -19.42
C ALA A 399 -2.70 -21.06 -19.81
N GLY A 400 -1.38 -20.90 -19.66
CA GLY A 400 -0.46 -22.03 -19.62
C GLY A 400 -0.67 -22.90 -18.38
N THR A 401 0.29 -23.79 -18.11
CA THR A 401 0.28 -24.62 -16.90
C THR A 401 0.15 -23.78 -15.63
N GLN A 402 -0.87 -24.07 -14.83
CA GLN A 402 -1.14 -23.44 -13.54
C GLN A 402 -0.55 -24.26 -12.39
N GLY A 403 -0.49 -23.66 -11.19
CA GLY A 403 -0.02 -24.34 -9.98
C GLY A 403 1.50 -24.51 -9.93
N ILE A 404 2.24 -23.72 -10.72
CA ILE A 404 3.69 -23.61 -10.60
C ILE A 404 3.99 -22.50 -9.60
N GLY A 405 4.96 -22.73 -8.71
CA GLY A 405 5.41 -21.73 -7.76
C GLY A 405 6.94 -21.58 -7.73
N VAL A 406 7.41 -20.35 -7.51
CA VAL A 406 8.82 -20.06 -7.19
C VAL A 406 8.92 -19.79 -5.70
N LEU A 407 9.73 -20.57 -5.00
CA LEU A 407 9.89 -20.42 -3.56
C LEU A 407 10.69 -19.14 -3.24
N VAL A 408 10.20 -18.36 -2.28
CA VAL A 408 10.85 -17.16 -1.76
C VAL A 408 10.91 -17.18 -0.24
N SER A 409 11.88 -16.49 0.36
CA SER A 409 12.07 -16.37 1.80
C SER A 409 12.38 -14.92 2.16
N ASP A 410 11.95 -14.49 3.34
CA ASP A 410 12.27 -13.16 3.91
C ASP A 410 13.78 -12.91 3.95
N THR A 411 14.57 -13.98 4.05
CA THR A 411 16.04 -13.91 4.06
C THR A 411 16.64 -13.39 2.75
N LEU A 412 15.86 -13.32 1.66
CA LEU A 412 16.26 -12.65 0.42
C LEU A 412 16.66 -11.19 0.69
N MET A 413 15.91 -10.48 1.53
CA MET A 413 16.22 -9.09 1.94
C MET A 413 17.53 -8.98 2.75
N PHE A 414 17.96 -10.06 3.40
CA PHE A 414 19.10 -10.01 4.32
C PHE A 414 20.44 -10.10 3.58
N GLN A 415 20.40 -10.51 2.32
CA GLN A 415 21.57 -10.75 1.48
C GLN A 415 21.83 -9.60 0.50
N ARG A 416 21.29 -8.41 0.78
CA ARG A 416 21.26 -7.27 -0.15
C ARG A 416 22.32 -6.20 0.11
N ALA A 417 23.21 -6.41 1.09
CA ALA A 417 24.26 -5.44 1.40
C ALA A 417 25.62 -6.11 1.65
N ALA A 418 26.63 -5.29 1.89
CA ALA A 418 27.99 -5.71 2.23
C ALA A 418 28.02 -6.78 3.35
N PRO A 419 29.04 -7.65 3.38
CA PRO A 419 30.25 -7.63 2.52
C PRO A 419 30.09 -8.27 1.15
N GLN A 420 29.07 -9.11 0.94
CA GLN A 420 28.87 -9.87 -0.29
C GLN A 420 27.38 -9.82 -0.67
N PRO A 421 26.91 -8.70 -1.28
CA PRO A 421 25.53 -8.61 -1.72
C PRO A 421 25.27 -9.63 -2.84
N SER A 422 24.07 -10.20 -2.83
CA SER A 422 23.50 -11.01 -3.92
C SER A 422 23.20 -10.15 -5.16
N ASP A 423 22.73 -10.76 -6.25
CA ASP A 423 22.48 -10.07 -7.52
C ASP A 423 21.47 -8.92 -7.36
N SER A 424 21.90 -7.69 -7.63
CA SER A 424 21.08 -6.48 -7.52
C SER A 424 19.77 -6.56 -8.31
N ASN A 425 19.75 -7.32 -9.40
CA ASN A 425 18.57 -7.48 -10.26
C ASN A 425 17.69 -8.68 -9.89
N LEU A 426 17.96 -9.37 -8.77
CA LEU A 426 17.26 -10.57 -8.31
C LEU A 426 17.17 -11.67 -9.38
N GLY A 427 18.26 -11.93 -10.10
CA GLY A 427 18.31 -12.97 -11.13
C GLY A 427 17.98 -14.36 -10.60
N GLU A 428 18.25 -14.63 -9.31
CA GLU A 428 17.85 -15.85 -8.62
C GLU A 428 16.33 -16.07 -8.54
N PHE A 429 15.55 -15.00 -8.59
CA PHE A 429 14.09 -15.05 -8.57
C PHE A 429 13.52 -14.82 -9.98
N TYR A 430 13.84 -13.69 -10.62
CA TYR A 430 13.30 -13.34 -11.94
C TYR A 430 13.78 -14.29 -13.04
N GLY A 431 14.99 -14.84 -12.92
CA GLY A 431 15.50 -15.85 -13.86
C GLY A 431 14.71 -17.16 -13.82
N LEU A 432 14.01 -17.45 -12.72
CA LEU A 432 13.10 -18.59 -12.60
C LEU A 432 11.66 -18.22 -12.99
N ALA A 433 11.20 -17.03 -12.59
CA ALA A 433 9.82 -16.60 -12.76
C ALA A 433 9.49 -16.07 -14.17
N LEU A 434 10.32 -15.18 -14.72
CA LEU A 434 10.01 -14.47 -15.97
C LEU A 434 9.90 -15.40 -17.18
N PRO A 435 10.78 -16.42 -17.38
CA PRO A 435 10.59 -17.36 -18.50
C PRO A 435 9.23 -18.03 -18.50
N LEU A 436 8.68 -18.34 -17.33
CA LEU A 436 7.37 -18.96 -17.24
C LEU A 436 6.25 -17.96 -17.54
N LEU A 437 6.31 -16.79 -16.90
CA LEU A 437 5.29 -15.75 -17.06
C LEU A 437 5.22 -15.23 -18.50
N MET A 438 6.37 -14.99 -19.14
CA MET A 438 6.46 -14.53 -20.54
C MET A 438 5.91 -15.56 -21.54
N HIS A 439 5.81 -16.83 -21.15
CA HIS A 439 5.17 -17.90 -21.91
C HIS A 439 3.72 -18.19 -21.48
N GLY A 440 3.10 -17.29 -20.71
CA GLY A 440 1.69 -17.34 -20.35
C GLY A 440 1.36 -18.29 -19.19
N MET A 441 2.35 -18.75 -18.43
CA MET A 441 2.13 -19.54 -17.21
C MET A 441 1.95 -18.59 -16.01
N PRO A 442 0.81 -18.65 -15.29
CA PRO A 442 0.58 -17.80 -14.12
C PRO A 442 1.36 -18.35 -12.92
N ILE A 443 2.65 -18.02 -12.88
CA ILE A 443 3.60 -18.41 -11.84
C ILE A 443 3.31 -17.66 -10.54
N GLU A 444 3.35 -18.36 -9.40
CA GLU A 444 3.10 -17.76 -8.08
C GLU A 444 4.37 -17.70 -7.21
N PRO A 445 4.72 -16.57 -6.60
CA PRO A 445 5.78 -16.53 -5.59
C PRO A 445 5.29 -17.15 -4.28
N VAL A 446 5.90 -18.24 -3.83
CA VAL A 446 5.45 -19.00 -2.65
C VAL A 446 6.40 -18.77 -1.48
N GLN A 447 5.90 -18.09 -0.45
CA GLN A 447 6.70 -17.75 0.73
C GLN A 447 6.88 -18.96 1.64
N ILE A 448 8.13 -19.39 1.82
CA ILE A 448 8.49 -20.62 2.53
C ILE A 448 8.08 -20.56 4.01
N GLU A 449 8.18 -19.40 4.65
CA GLU A 449 7.85 -19.19 6.06
C GLU A 449 6.38 -19.51 6.38
N SER A 450 5.48 -19.32 5.41
CA SER A 450 4.06 -19.62 5.55
C SER A 450 3.75 -21.13 5.50
N SER A 451 4.63 -21.93 4.89
CA SER A 451 4.43 -23.37 4.70
C SER A 451 4.66 -24.23 5.95
N TYR A 452 5.32 -23.67 6.98
CA TYR A 452 5.69 -24.40 8.20
C TYR A 452 4.72 -24.24 9.37
N LYS A 453 3.69 -23.38 9.27
CA LYS A 453 2.71 -23.24 10.36
C LYS A 453 1.81 -24.48 10.40
N LYS A 454 1.96 -25.27 11.47
CA LYS A 454 1.08 -26.41 11.81
C LYS A 454 -0.37 -25.97 11.64
N PRO A 455 -1.25 -26.73 10.94
CA PRO A 455 -2.65 -26.39 10.89
C PRO A 455 -3.17 -26.25 12.32
N ALA A 456 -3.89 -25.16 12.61
CA ALA A 456 -4.72 -25.10 13.80
C ALA A 456 -5.63 -26.35 13.78
N PRO A 457 -5.79 -27.07 14.91
CA PRO A 457 -6.67 -28.22 14.93
C PRO A 457 -8.07 -27.78 14.45
N GLN A 458 -8.53 -28.39 13.36
CA GLN A 458 -9.89 -28.19 12.87
C GLN A 458 -10.84 -28.51 14.03
N ALA A 459 -11.59 -27.51 14.48
CA ALA A 459 -12.76 -27.75 15.31
C ALA A 459 -13.80 -28.44 14.41
N PHE A 460 -14.15 -29.67 14.76
CA PHE A 460 -15.25 -30.43 14.17
C PHE A 460 -16.61 -29.82 14.52
#